data_AF-A0A0Q4LX18-F1
#
_entry.id   AF-A0A0Q4LX18-F1
#
_cell.length_a   1.000
_cell.length_b   1.000
_cell.length_c   1.000
_cell.angle_alpha   90.00
_cell.angle_beta   90.00
_cell.angle_gamma   90.00
#
_symmetry.space_group_name_H-M   'P 1'
#
loop_
_entity.id
_entity.type
_entity.pdbx_description
1 polymer ?
#
loop_
_entity_poly.entity_id
_entity_poly.type
_entity_poly.pdbx_seq_one_letter_code
_entity_poly.pdbx_strand_id
1 'polypeptide(L)'
;MKNIFIIAILLSSFICHADAQNINQAIDGNQYVKQLADQRYQFNKSLIKKLRIPYPVAKSIFNSNSLVAFDGHTYVLKNNEVVEIKGFLLSKKALEAITNKLLMLDAYQKNCAENVNRSYSESGRDLQYVKNKDRQFFAALKQILSVTGSISDQYQKPNASVTIEMAMNKIKVQELSAEQDSQNIAFAKVK
;
A
#
# COMPACT_ATOMS: atom_id res chain seq x y z
N MET A 1 12.16 42.95 23.00
CA MET A 1 12.58 41.56 22.71
C MET A 1 12.02 40.59 23.76
N LYS A 2 10.68 40.39 23.82
CA LYS A 2 10.04 39.41 24.72
C LYS A 2 8.94 38.57 24.05
N ASN A 3 8.65 38.81 22.76
CA ASN A 3 7.53 38.18 22.05
C ASN A 3 7.94 37.03 21.11
N ILE A 4 9.23 36.70 21.00
CA ILE A 4 9.71 35.62 20.12
C ILE A 4 9.82 34.29 20.89
N PHE A 5 10.03 34.32 22.21
CA PHE A 5 10.20 33.10 23.02
C PHE A 5 8.89 32.36 23.35
N ILE A 6 7.73 33.03 23.30
CA ILE A 6 6.44 32.39 23.62
C ILE A 6 5.92 31.54 22.44
N ILE A 7 6.25 31.93 21.20
CA ILE A 7 5.81 31.21 19.99
C ILE A 7 6.53 29.86 19.85
N ALA A 8 7.79 29.76 20.29
CA ALA A 8 8.56 28.51 20.23
C ALA A 8 8.05 27.43 21.19
N ILE A 9 7.50 27.82 22.35
CA ILE A 9 7.03 26.87 23.38
C ILE A 9 5.63 26.32 23.02
N LEU A 10 4.81 27.07 22.29
CA LEU A 10 3.51 26.62 21.78
C LEU A 10 3.62 25.73 20.53
N LEU A 11 4.71 25.85 19.77
CA LEU A 11 4.99 24.95 18.63
C LEU A 11 5.60 23.61 19.06
N SER A 12 6.35 23.56 20.16
CA SER A 12 6.91 22.31 20.68
C SER A 12 5.90 21.43 21.43
N SER A 13 4.80 22.02 21.91
CA SER A 13 3.72 21.28 22.60
C SER A 13 2.70 20.63 21.65
N PHE A 14 2.75 20.94 20.34
CA PHE A 14 1.95 20.25 19.33
C PHE A 14 2.61 18.99 18.73
N ILE A 15 3.86 18.68 19.10
CA ILE A 15 4.62 17.56 18.49
C ILE A 15 4.60 16.28 19.35
N CYS A 16 4.05 16.29 20.57
CA CYS A 16 4.09 15.12 21.48
C CYS A 16 2.73 14.48 21.83
N HIS A 17 1.65 14.72 21.08
CA HIS A 17 0.34 14.09 21.34
C HIS A 17 -0.32 13.37 20.14
N ALA A 18 0.45 12.99 19.12
CA ALA A 18 -0.11 12.37 17.90
C ALA A 18 -0.14 10.83 17.89
N ASP A 19 0.36 10.14 18.92
CA ASP A 19 0.52 8.67 18.90
C ASP A 19 -0.46 7.89 19.80
N ALA A 20 -1.51 8.52 20.35
CA ALA A 20 -2.41 7.83 21.28
C ALA A 20 -3.94 7.99 21.03
N GLN A 21 -4.37 8.63 19.93
CA GLN A 21 -5.81 8.90 19.69
C GLN A 21 -6.40 8.32 18.39
N ASN A 22 -5.68 7.53 17.61
CA ASN A 22 -6.09 7.20 16.23
C ASN A 22 -6.62 5.77 15.98
N ILE A 23 -7.09 5.05 17.01
CA ILE A 23 -7.71 3.72 16.81
C ILE A 23 -9.22 3.85 16.47
N ASN A 24 -9.81 5.04 16.63
CA ASN A 24 -11.26 5.22 16.44
C ASN A 24 -11.68 5.66 15.03
N GLN A 25 -10.76 6.17 14.21
CA GLN A 25 -11.10 6.61 12.85
C GLN A 25 -10.47 5.68 11.82
N ALA A 26 -11.32 5.09 10.99
CA ALA A 26 -10.85 4.27 9.87
C ALA A 26 -10.13 5.14 8.84
N ILE A 27 -8.95 4.69 8.40
CA ILE A 27 -8.26 5.27 7.25
C ILE A 27 -9.10 5.00 6.01
N ASP A 28 -9.41 6.01 5.21
CA ASP A 28 -10.03 5.80 3.90
C ASP A 28 -9.01 5.16 2.94
N GLY A 29 -9.11 3.85 2.77
CA GLY A 29 -8.23 3.05 1.94
C GLY A 29 -8.37 3.38 0.45
N ASN A 30 -9.59 3.71 -0.02
CA ASN A 30 -9.82 4.14 -1.40
C ASN A 30 -9.07 5.44 -1.71
N GLN A 31 -9.21 6.42 -0.83
CA GLN A 31 -8.49 7.68 -0.94
C GLN A 31 -6.98 7.47 -0.80
N TYR A 32 -6.54 6.60 0.11
CA TYR A 32 -5.13 6.38 0.35
C TYR A 32 -4.42 5.69 -0.83
N VAL A 33 -5.06 4.69 -1.46
CA VAL A 33 -4.58 4.10 -2.72
C VAL A 33 -4.44 5.17 -3.81
N LYS A 34 -5.44 6.05 -3.95
CA LYS A 34 -5.39 7.15 -4.91
C LYS A 34 -4.23 8.11 -4.62
N GLN A 35 -4.02 8.46 -3.36
CA GLN A 35 -2.91 9.32 -2.94
C GLN A 35 -1.55 8.70 -3.28
N LEU A 36 -1.34 7.41 -3.01
CA LEU A 36 -0.09 6.72 -3.36
C LEU A 36 0.14 6.70 -4.87
N ALA A 37 -0.91 6.42 -5.66
CA ALA A 37 -0.84 6.45 -7.12
C ALA A 37 -0.52 7.87 -7.65
N ASP A 38 -1.22 8.89 -7.15
CA ASP A 38 -1.03 10.28 -7.56
C ASP A 38 0.36 10.80 -7.20
N GLN A 39 0.85 10.53 -6.00
CA GLN A 39 2.22 10.90 -5.59
C GLN A 39 3.26 10.32 -6.53
N ARG A 40 3.14 9.03 -6.87
CA ARG A 40 4.08 8.38 -7.79
C ARG A 40 3.96 8.90 -9.21
N TYR A 41 2.74 9.13 -9.69
CA TYR A 41 2.50 9.70 -11.01
C TYR A 41 3.09 11.11 -11.14
N GLN A 42 2.87 11.99 -10.16
CA GLN A 42 3.43 13.34 -10.17
C GLN A 42 4.96 13.32 -10.06
N PHE A 43 5.51 12.37 -9.31
CA PHE A 43 6.95 12.15 -9.28
C PHE A 43 7.50 11.81 -10.66
N ASN A 44 6.93 10.81 -11.32
CA ASN A 44 7.33 10.40 -12.67
C ASN A 44 7.18 11.55 -13.69
N LYS A 45 6.11 12.34 -13.60
CA LYS A 45 5.91 13.53 -14.44
C LYS A 45 6.97 14.61 -14.20
N SER A 46 7.37 14.82 -12.95
CA SER A 46 8.40 15.79 -12.59
C SER A 46 9.80 15.37 -13.07
N LEU A 47 10.08 14.06 -13.07
CA LEU A 47 11.32 13.52 -13.62
C LEU A 47 11.44 13.77 -15.13
N ILE A 48 10.35 13.66 -15.89
CA ILE A 48 10.32 14.00 -17.32
C ILE A 48 10.65 15.49 -17.52
N LYS A 49 10.14 16.34 -16.63
CA LYS A 49 10.44 17.78 -16.59
C LYS A 49 11.82 18.13 -16.02
N LYS A 50 12.63 17.12 -15.66
CA LYS A 50 13.96 17.28 -15.04
C LYS A 50 13.93 18.10 -13.74
N LEU A 51 12.81 18.08 -13.01
CA LEU A 51 12.68 18.74 -11.72
C LEU A 51 13.25 17.85 -10.62
N ARG A 52 14.00 18.45 -9.69
CA ARG A 52 14.47 17.76 -8.49
C ARG A 52 13.40 17.87 -7.41
N ILE A 53 12.71 16.78 -7.16
CA ILE A 53 11.71 16.67 -6.09
C ILE A 53 12.02 15.46 -5.20
N PRO A 54 11.52 15.46 -3.94
CA PRO A 54 11.69 14.32 -3.05
C PRO A 54 11.08 13.03 -3.62
N TYR A 55 11.63 11.89 -3.22
CA TYR A 55 11.04 10.59 -3.54
C TYR A 55 9.67 10.42 -2.88
N PRO A 56 8.67 9.82 -3.58
CA PRO A 56 7.41 9.44 -2.97
C PRO A 56 7.63 8.50 -1.79
N VAL A 57 6.84 8.65 -0.73
CA VAL A 57 6.96 7.78 0.44
C VAL A 57 6.36 6.41 0.11
N ALA A 58 7.14 5.35 0.28
CA ALA A 58 6.62 3.99 0.21
C ALA A 58 5.95 3.63 1.54
N LYS A 59 4.62 3.54 1.55
CA LYS A 59 3.85 3.23 2.75
C LYS A 59 2.94 2.03 2.54
N SER A 60 2.77 1.27 3.62
CA SER A 60 1.76 0.21 3.70
C SER A 60 0.39 0.84 3.96
N ILE A 61 -0.62 0.29 3.30
CA ILE A 61 -2.03 0.62 3.50
C ILE A 61 -2.57 -0.11 4.73
N PHE A 62 -2.15 -1.37 4.92
CA PHE A 62 -2.66 -2.27 5.93
C PHE A 62 -1.67 -2.42 7.09
N ASN A 63 -1.75 -1.52 8.07
CA ASN A 63 -0.92 -1.58 9.26
C ASN A 63 -1.56 -2.46 10.35
N SER A 64 -0.74 -3.12 11.17
CA SER A 64 -1.23 -3.85 12.34
C SER A 64 -2.00 -2.92 13.27
N ASN A 65 -3.05 -3.45 13.91
CA ASN A 65 -3.85 -2.73 14.91
C ASN A 65 -4.48 -1.43 14.36
N SER A 66 -4.99 -1.49 13.13
CA SER A 66 -5.60 -0.35 12.44
C SER A 66 -7.00 -0.67 11.90
N LEU A 67 -7.74 0.39 11.58
CA LEU A 67 -9.01 0.32 10.88
C LEU A 67 -8.82 0.91 9.48
N VAL A 68 -9.19 0.17 8.43
CA VAL A 68 -9.11 0.66 7.05
C VAL A 68 -10.45 0.47 6.37
N ALA A 69 -10.99 1.53 5.78
CA ALA A 69 -12.26 1.51 5.08
C ALA A 69 -12.06 1.42 3.57
N PHE A 70 -12.67 0.43 2.94
CA PHE A 70 -12.79 0.34 1.49
C PHE A 70 -14.25 0.12 1.12
N ASP A 71 -14.71 0.85 0.12
CA ASP A 71 -16.03 0.68 -0.48
C ASP A 71 -17.18 0.72 0.55
N GLY A 72 -17.03 1.57 1.57
CA GLY A 72 -18.00 1.72 2.66
C GLY A 72 -17.89 0.67 3.78
N HIS A 73 -16.96 -0.27 3.67
CA HIS A 73 -16.75 -1.36 4.62
C HIS A 73 -15.45 -1.21 5.38
N THR A 74 -15.52 -1.36 6.71
CA THR A 74 -14.35 -1.21 7.59
C THR A 74 -13.72 -2.57 7.87
N TYR A 75 -12.47 -2.73 7.47
CA TYR A 75 -11.60 -3.85 7.77
C TYR A 75 -10.90 -3.58 9.10
N VAL A 76 -11.00 -4.52 10.03
CA VAL A 76 -10.37 -4.45 11.35
C VAL A 76 -9.10 -5.30 11.31
N LEU A 77 -7.95 -4.65 11.46
CA LEU A 77 -6.66 -5.33 11.47
C LEU A 77 -6.16 -5.47 12.91
N LYS A 78 -5.81 -6.69 13.32
CA LYS A 78 -5.14 -6.97 14.60
C LYS A 78 -4.02 -7.95 14.35
N ASN A 79 -2.83 -7.69 14.90
CA ASN A 79 -1.66 -8.57 14.76
C ASN A 79 -1.35 -8.98 13.30
N ASN A 80 -1.46 -8.03 12.35
CA ASN A 80 -1.34 -8.29 10.90
C ASN A 80 -2.36 -9.29 10.35
N GLU A 81 -3.56 -9.33 10.89
CA GLU A 81 -4.66 -10.15 10.36
C GLU A 81 -5.93 -9.31 10.24
N VAL A 82 -6.68 -9.51 9.16
CA VAL A 82 -8.05 -9.02 9.05
C VAL A 82 -8.92 -9.94 9.89
N VAL A 83 -9.28 -9.49 11.09
CA VAL A 83 -10.07 -10.28 12.03
C VAL A 83 -11.58 -10.08 11.84
N GLU A 84 -11.97 -8.99 11.19
CA GLU A 84 -13.36 -8.64 10.95
C GLU A 84 -13.45 -7.68 9.75
N ILE A 85 -14.54 -7.79 8.99
CA ILE A 85 -15.02 -6.74 8.09
C ILE A 85 -16.40 -6.36 8.60
N LYS A 86 -16.56 -5.12 9.07
CA LYS A 86 -17.79 -4.70 9.76
C LYS A 86 -19.01 -4.89 8.87
N GLY A 87 -20.02 -5.58 9.40
CA GLY A 87 -21.26 -5.91 8.69
C GLY A 87 -21.20 -7.20 7.87
N PHE A 88 -20.08 -7.94 7.90
CA PHE A 88 -19.91 -9.17 7.14
C PHE A 88 -19.80 -10.35 8.10
N LEU A 89 -20.59 -11.40 7.86
CA LEU A 89 -20.44 -12.68 8.57
C LEU A 89 -19.59 -13.62 7.72
N LEU A 90 -18.26 -13.57 7.92
CA LEU A 90 -17.30 -14.39 7.19
C LEU A 90 -16.74 -15.53 8.05
N SER A 91 -16.46 -16.65 7.41
CA SER A 91 -15.71 -17.75 8.05
C SER A 91 -14.26 -17.31 8.33
N LYS A 92 -13.63 -17.96 9.32
CA LYS A 92 -12.21 -17.73 9.62
C LYS A 92 -11.32 -17.96 8.38
N LYS A 93 -11.61 -18.98 7.58
CA LYS A 93 -10.87 -19.29 6.34
C LYS A 93 -11.00 -18.18 5.30
N ALA A 94 -12.20 -17.60 5.16
CA ALA A 94 -12.40 -16.47 4.25
C ALA A 94 -11.61 -15.25 4.72
N LEU A 95 -11.63 -14.94 6.01
CA LEU A 95 -10.84 -13.84 6.59
C LEU A 95 -9.33 -14.05 6.44
N GLU A 96 -8.85 -15.29 6.61
CA GLU A 96 -7.45 -15.66 6.38
C GLU A 96 -7.06 -15.49 4.90
N ALA A 97 -7.91 -15.96 3.97
CA ALA A 97 -7.67 -15.80 2.54
C ALA A 97 -7.64 -14.31 2.12
N ILE A 98 -8.51 -13.48 2.70
CA ILE A 98 -8.51 -12.01 2.52
C ILE A 98 -7.23 -11.40 3.07
N THR A 99 -6.86 -11.75 4.30
CA THR A 99 -5.64 -11.27 4.97
C THR A 99 -4.42 -11.55 4.10
N ASN A 100 -4.23 -12.82 3.72
CA ASN A 100 -3.11 -13.26 2.90
C ASN A 100 -3.06 -12.49 1.58
N LYS A 101 -4.21 -12.25 0.94
CA LYS A 101 -4.25 -11.54 -0.33
C LYS A 101 -3.91 -10.07 -0.19
N LEU A 102 -4.58 -9.36 0.72
CA LEU A 102 -4.43 -7.92 0.89
C LEU A 102 -3.02 -7.56 1.38
N LEU A 103 -2.50 -8.29 2.38
CA LEU A 103 -1.16 -8.02 2.90
C LEU A 103 -0.07 -8.34 1.89
N MET A 104 -0.24 -9.40 1.08
CA MET A 104 0.72 -9.71 0.03
C MET A 104 0.73 -8.61 -1.05
N LEU A 105 -0.44 -8.12 -1.49
CA LEU A 105 -0.51 -7.02 -2.46
C LEU A 105 0.07 -5.71 -1.91
N ASP A 106 -0.16 -5.43 -0.63
CA ASP A 106 0.31 -4.22 0.02
C ASP A 106 1.82 -4.22 0.28
N ALA A 107 2.35 -5.36 0.74
CA ALA A 107 3.80 -5.55 0.83
C ALA A 107 4.45 -5.41 -0.56
N TYR A 108 3.80 -5.95 -1.59
CA TYR A 108 4.30 -5.91 -2.94
C TYR A 108 4.33 -4.51 -3.56
N GLN A 109 3.25 -3.72 -3.42
CA GLN A 109 3.26 -2.33 -3.88
C GLN A 109 4.34 -1.52 -3.15
N LYS A 110 4.46 -1.69 -1.82
CA LYS A 110 5.45 -0.97 -1.02
C LYS A 110 6.88 -1.29 -1.50
N ASN A 111 7.17 -2.57 -1.72
CA ASN A 111 8.46 -3.02 -2.23
C ASN A 111 8.79 -2.44 -3.61
N CYS A 112 7.81 -2.38 -4.53
CA CYS A 112 8.01 -1.73 -5.83
C CYS A 112 8.32 -0.24 -5.70
N ALA A 113 7.62 0.46 -4.81
CA ALA A 113 7.85 1.88 -4.55
C ALA A 113 9.28 2.11 -4.01
N GLU A 114 9.71 1.33 -3.02
CA GLU A 114 11.05 1.37 -2.42
C GLU A 114 12.15 1.08 -3.43
N ASN A 115 12.00 0.02 -4.24
CA ASN A 115 13.02 -0.38 -5.22
C ASN A 115 13.23 0.68 -6.29
N VAL A 116 12.16 1.29 -6.80
CA VAL A 116 12.30 2.39 -7.78
C VAL A 116 12.95 3.61 -7.15
N ASN A 117 12.56 3.99 -5.92
CA ASN A 117 13.19 5.11 -5.21
C ASN A 117 14.70 4.86 -5.04
N ARG A 118 15.08 3.62 -4.68
CA ARG A 118 16.48 3.20 -4.60
C ARG A 118 17.17 3.31 -5.96
N SER A 119 16.60 2.76 -7.02
CA SER A 119 17.18 2.84 -8.37
C SER A 119 17.40 4.28 -8.83
N TYR A 120 16.53 5.23 -8.48
CA TYR A 120 16.73 6.64 -8.82
C TYR A 120 17.89 7.31 -8.05
N SER A 121 18.33 6.73 -6.94
CA SER A 121 19.51 7.21 -6.20
C SER A 121 20.85 6.72 -6.78
N GLU A 122 20.82 5.77 -7.72
CA GLU A 122 22.01 5.13 -8.29
C GLU A 122 22.50 5.81 -9.59
N SER A 123 23.81 6.05 -9.68
CA SER A 123 24.49 6.57 -10.88
C SER A 123 24.69 5.46 -11.92
N GLY A 124 23.63 5.10 -12.64
CA GLY A 124 23.66 3.99 -13.61
C GLY A 124 22.36 3.21 -13.72
N ARG A 125 21.26 3.76 -13.16
CA ARG A 125 19.96 3.11 -13.06
C ARG A 125 19.49 2.47 -14.36
N ASP A 126 18.96 1.26 -14.24
CA ASP A 126 18.23 0.61 -15.32
C ASP A 126 16.82 1.22 -15.44
N LEU A 127 16.62 2.04 -16.47
CA LEU A 127 15.33 2.67 -16.74
C LEU A 127 14.24 1.67 -17.12
N GLN A 128 14.60 0.52 -17.68
CA GLN A 128 13.63 -0.52 -18.02
C GLN A 128 13.15 -1.21 -16.74
N TYR A 129 14.06 -1.56 -15.85
CA TYR A 129 13.73 -2.07 -14.51
C TYR A 129 12.79 -1.11 -13.76
N VAL A 130 13.13 0.18 -13.74
CA VAL A 130 12.32 1.21 -13.07
C VAL A 130 10.90 1.27 -13.65
N LYS A 131 10.77 1.33 -14.99
CA LYS A 131 9.46 1.35 -15.66
C LYS A 131 8.65 0.09 -15.34
N ASN A 132 9.31 -1.06 -15.31
CA ASN A 132 8.66 -2.32 -14.97
C ASN A 132 8.15 -2.27 -13.53
N LYS A 133 8.99 -1.93 -12.54
CA LYS A 133 8.57 -1.83 -11.14
C LYS A 133 7.46 -0.79 -10.92
N ASP A 134 7.47 0.33 -11.66
CA ASP A 134 6.36 1.30 -11.64
C ASP A 134 5.04 0.70 -12.13
N ARG A 135 5.05 -0.02 -13.25
CA ARG A 135 3.84 -0.71 -13.76
C ARG A 135 3.31 -1.69 -12.72
N GLN A 136 4.22 -2.41 -12.07
CA GLN A 136 3.89 -3.40 -11.05
C GLN A 136 3.32 -2.75 -9.78
N PHE A 137 3.86 -1.60 -9.36
CA PHE A 137 3.29 -0.77 -8.30
C PHE A 137 1.83 -0.37 -8.60
N PHE A 138 1.57 0.22 -9.77
CA PHE A 138 0.21 0.64 -10.14
C PHE A 138 -0.74 -0.56 -10.29
N ALA A 139 -0.25 -1.68 -10.83
CA ALA A 139 -1.03 -2.91 -10.94
C ALA A 139 -1.45 -3.45 -9.57
N ALA A 140 -0.54 -3.46 -8.60
CA ALA A 140 -0.82 -3.92 -7.24
C ALA A 140 -1.85 -3.02 -6.53
N LEU A 141 -1.73 -1.69 -6.66
CA LEU A 141 -2.73 -0.75 -6.16
C LEU A 141 -4.12 -0.99 -6.78
N LYS A 142 -4.17 -1.21 -8.10
CA LYS A 142 -5.43 -1.53 -8.79
C LYS A 142 -6.02 -2.86 -8.34
N GLN A 143 -5.17 -3.87 -8.09
CA GLN A 143 -5.61 -5.15 -7.57
C GLN A 143 -6.18 -5.04 -6.15
N ILE A 144 -5.60 -4.19 -5.29
CA ILE A 144 -6.17 -3.92 -3.96
C ILE A 144 -7.61 -3.40 -4.09
N LEU A 145 -7.83 -2.36 -4.91
CA LEU A 145 -9.17 -1.82 -5.16
C LEU A 145 -10.13 -2.86 -5.76
N SER A 146 -9.63 -3.66 -6.70
CA SER A 146 -10.44 -4.72 -7.32
C SER A 146 -10.84 -5.79 -6.30
N VAL A 147 -9.94 -6.17 -5.40
CA VAL A 147 -10.19 -7.16 -4.34
C VAL A 147 -11.22 -6.64 -3.35
N THR A 148 -11.05 -5.43 -2.85
CA THR A 148 -11.97 -4.83 -1.87
C THR A 148 -13.35 -4.62 -2.48
N GLY A 149 -13.41 -4.15 -3.73
CA GLY A 149 -14.66 -4.03 -4.48
C GLY A 149 -15.34 -5.39 -4.69
N SER A 150 -14.57 -6.43 -5.04
CA SER A 150 -15.12 -7.78 -5.22
C SER A 150 -15.67 -8.38 -3.93
N ILE A 151 -15.03 -8.11 -2.78
CA ILE A 151 -15.53 -8.49 -1.46
C ILE A 151 -16.83 -7.74 -1.16
N SER A 152 -16.86 -6.44 -1.42
CA SER A 152 -18.05 -5.58 -1.31
C SER A 152 -19.21 -6.00 -2.22
N ASP A 153 -18.93 -6.61 -3.38
CA ASP A 153 -19.98 -7.08 -4.29
C ASP A 153 -20.52 -8.47 -3.91
N GLN A 154 -19.77 -9.24 -3.12
CA GLN A 154 -20.08 -10.64 -2.82
C GLN A 154 -20.74 -10.84 -1.45
N TYR A 155 -20.67 -9.88 -0.54
CA TYR A 155 -21.05 -10.14 0.87
C TYR A 155 -22.52 -10.41 1.11
N GLN A 156 -23.41 -9.84 0.30
CA GLN A 156 -24.85 -10.08 0.42
C GLN A 156 -25.29 -11.39 -0.26
N LYS A 157 -24.38 -12.08 -0.95
CA LYS A 157 -24.72 -13.29 -1.69
C LYS A 157 -24.77 -14.51 -0.76
N PRO A 158 -25.67 -15.47 -1.01
CA PRO A 158 -25.60 -16.77 -0.36
C PRO A 158 -24.20 -17.38 -0.52
N ASN A 159 -23.67 -17.98 0.55
CA ASN A 159 -22.33 -18.58 0.57
C ASN A 159 -21.17 -17.59 0.36
N ALA A 160 -21.34 -16.29 0.69
CA ALA A 160 -20.32 -15.25 0.55
C ALA A 160 -18.92 -15.69 1.02
N SER A 161 -18.82 -16.35 2.18
CA SER A 161 -17.55 -16.87 2.70
C SER A 161 -16.81 -17.77 1.71
N VAL A 162 -17.50 -18.75 1.12
CA VAL A 162 -16.91 -19.72 0.19
C VAL A 162 -16.57 -19.03 -1.13
N THR A 163 -17.44 -18.17 -1.65
CA THR A 163 -17.20 -17.45 -2.91
C THR A 163 -16.00 -16.52 -2.79
N ILE A 164 -15.89 -15.77 -1.68
CA ILE A 164 -14.77 -14.86 -1.42
C ILE A 164 -13.48 -15.66 -1.25
N GLU A 165 -13.48 -16.73 -0.46
CA GLU A 165 -12.31 -17.60 -0.30
C GLU A 165 -11.80 -18.12 -1.65
N MET A 166 -12.69 -18.66 -2.49
CA MET A 166 -12.34 -19.13 -3.83
C MET A 166 -11.84 -17.99 -4.73
N ALA A 167 -12.43 -16.80 -4.64
CA ALA A 167 -11.99 -15.64 -5.41
C ALA A 167 -10.57 -15.22 -5.00
N MET A 168 -10.26 -15.18 -3.70
CA MET A 168 -8.92 -14.85 -3.20
C MET A 168 -7.87 -15.84 -3.69
N ASN A 169 -8.19 -17.13 -3.70
CA ASN A 169 -7.28 -18.18 -4.16
C ASN A 169 -7.00 -18.12 -5.68
N LYS A 170 -7.93 -17.59 -6.48
CA LYS A 170 -7.75 -17.43 -7.94
C LYS A 170 -6.83 -16.26 -8.32
N ILE A 171 -6.64 -15.29 -7.43
CA ILE A 171 -5.79 -14.14 -7.71
C ILE A 171 -4.34 -14.60 -7.67
N LYS A 172 -3.75 -14.77 -8.85
CA LYS A 172 -2.32 -15.01 -8.99
C LYS A 172 -1.56 -13.71 -8.74
N VAL A 173 -0.66 -13.74 -7.76
CA VAL A 173 0.25 -12.61 -7.46
C VAL A 173 1.67 -12.87 -7.99
N GLN A 174 1.98 -14.10 -8.41
CA GLN A 174 3.20 -14.46 -9.17
C GLN A 174 3.01 -14.06 -10.65
N GLU A 175 3.88 -13.36 -11.38
CA GLU A 175 5.35 -13.21 -11.40
C GLU A 175 5.79 -11.74 -11.23
N LEU A 176 6.10 -11.33 -10.01
CA LEU A 176 6.33 -9.91 -9.72
C LEU A 176 7.55 -9.71 -8.77
N SER A 177 7.96 -10.78 -8.10
CA SER A 177 9.19 -10.88 -7.31
C SER A 177 9.90 -12.22 -7.58
N ALA A 178 11.21 -12.16 -7.85
CA ALA A 178 12.27 -13.16 -7.60
C ALA A 178 13.13 -13.59 -8.81
N GLU A 179 12.61 -13.76 -10.04
CA GLU A 179 13.46 -14.27 -11.14
C GLU A 179 14.24 -13.18 -11.90
N GLN A 180 13.71 -11.95 -11.96
CA GLN A 180 14.40 -10.84 -12.64
C GLN A 180 15.45 -10.13 -11.79
N ASP A 181 15.36 -10.20 -10.46
CA ASP A 181 16.36 -9.57 -9.58
C ASP A 181 17.69 -10.36 -9.63
N SER A 182 17.64 -11.69 -9.75
CA SER A 182 18.85 -12.54 -9.88
C SER A 182 19.57 -12.38 -11.22
N GLN A 183 18.82 -12.18 -12.32
CA GLN A 183 19.42 -12.02 -13.65
C GLN A 183 19.92 -10.59 -13.90
N ASN A 184 19.18 -9.55 -13.50
CA ASN A 184 19.61 -8.16 -13.74
C ASN A 184 20.77 -7.72 -12.84
N ILE A 185 20.88 -8.25 -11.61
CA ILE A 185 22.06 -8.02 -10.75
C ILE A 185 23.30 -8.70 -11.33
N ALA A 186 23.15 -9.86 -12.01
CA ALA A 186 24.25 -10.54 -12.67
C ALA A 186 24.74 -9.79 -13.92
N PHE A 187 23.84 -9.18 -14.71
CA PHE A 187 24.23 -8.39 -15.88
C PHE A 187 24.81 -7.01 -15.53
N ALA A 188 24.43 -6.41 -14.39
CA ALA A 188 25.00 -5.13 -13.94
C ALA A 188 26.43 -5.25 -13.39
N LYS A 189 26.88 -6.45 -13.01
CA LYS A 189 28.26 -6.72 -12.57
C LYS A 189 29.22 -7.03 -13.71
N VAL A 190 28.74 -7.13 -14.95
CA VAL A 190 29.53 -7.43 -16.14
C VAL A 190 29.38 -6.27 -17.14
N LYS A 191 29.90 -5.09 -16.78
CA LYS A 191 30.21 -4.02 -17.75
C LYS A 191 31.18 -3.01 -17.16
#